data_AF-A0A381PDT9-F1
#
_entry.id   AF-A0A381PDT9-F1
#
_cell.length_a   1.000
_cell.length_b   1.000
_cell.length_c   1.000
_cell.angle_alpha   90.00
_cell.angle_beta   90.00
_cell.angle_gamma   90.00
#
_symmetry.space_group_name_H-M   'P 1'
#
loop_
_entity.id
_entity.type
_entity.pdbx_description
1 polymer ?
#
loop_
_entity_poly.entity_id
_entity_poly.type
_entity_poly.pdbx_seq_one_letter_code
_entity_poly.pdbx_strand_id
1 'polypeptide(L)'
;MNHFGSRFFCTIVSLFLISCENEAFLINLDDAPLQSQVASTTSFKFKTYQVPPTLGGLHSIYAGRNEQFDASRTLLEFESHTILNWANFEIDSGYFQLTLDSTFSGNIPEISTITMGYFRRDSNYVELGSNYTNVDWISDDYPRLSSKFSSDTTGLMHLRFPIDSALVKTLGDTAEGSWLYLLELPEESDFMLKFYSSDSPIHGPILRTFMHKATDDSDTSATVVDSTRVFNGQSDVTLFIPPNLENSLFDSNYSYIGVAAGLVTVVKADLASMNIPKKASVGRAKLILTMDEAHSSAGALDSLFIQAYAMEDTITNWSWGEELNEDIYDHHTASIAKSFSAAPIGSILKLDVTDLLQSLISEREVEDKTIVNLGFKLKMINSGSVFDYAAIRSDSSALGQPLLEIYYEIP
;
A
#
# COMPACT_ATOMS: atom_id res chain seq x y z
N MET A 1 28.73 3.90 -72.31
CA MET A 1 30.18 4.11 -72.18
C MET A 1 30.45 4.78 -70.85
N ASN A 2 31.11 4.04 -69.96
CA ASN A 2 32.21 4.41 -69.05
C ASN A 2 32.19 5.80 -68.39
N HIS A 3 32.57 6.00 -67.12
CA HIS A 3 32.96 5.13 -66.00
C HIS A 3 33.24 6.09 -64.82
N PHE A 4 33.07 5.57 -63.60
CA PHE A 4 33.85 5.84 -62.39
C PHE A 4 33.97 7.25 -61.80
N GLY A 5 33.70 7.30 -60.49
CA GLY A 5 34.25 8.32 -59.61
C GLY A 5 33.85 8.20 -58.13
N SER A 6 34.40 7.20 -57.43
CA SER A 6 34.75 7.20 -55.99
C SER A 6 33.62 7.31 -54.95
N ARG A 7 33.20 6.21 -54.29
CA ARG A 7 33.80 5.61 -53.07
C ARG A 7 33.87 6.59 -51.88
N PHE A 8 33.04 6.38 -50.85
CA PHE A 8 33.46 6.10 -49.48
C PHE A 8 32.25 5.84 -48.55
N PHE A 9 32.40 4.82 -47.68
CA PHE A 9 31.60 4.53 -46.48
C PHE A 9 30.18 3.95 -46.61
N CYS A 10 30.11 2.68 -47.02
CA CYS A 10 29.19 1.72 -46.41
C CYS A 10 30.03 0.66 -45.69
N THR A 11 30.43 0.97 -44.46
CA THR A 11 30.98 0.00 -43.53
C THR A 11 30.56 0.43 -42.15
N ILE A 12 29.68 -0.34 -41.50
CA ILE A 12 29.76 -0.72 -40.09
C ILE A 12 28.51 -1.56 -39.76
N VAL A 13 28.82 -2.80 -39.40
CA VAL A 13 28.02 -3.74 -38.60
C VAL A 13 26.92 -4.49 -39.38
N SER A 14 27.38 -5.35 -40.29
CA SER A 14 26.84 -6.70 -40.39
C SER A 14 27.01 -7.36 -39.03
N LEU A 15 25.92 -7.41 -38.25
CA LEU A 15 25.75 -8.29 -37.11
C LEU A 15 25.94 -9.74 -37.61
N PHE A 16 27.18 -10.21 -37.54
CA PHE A 16 27.44 -11.62 -37.36
C PHE A 16 26.84 -12.00 -36.01
N LEU A 17 25.57 -12.43 -36.06
CA LEU A 17 25.00 -13.34 -35.07
C LEU A 17 25.81 -14.63 -35.15
N ILE A 18 26.98 -14.64 -34.51
CA ILE A 18 27.59 -15.87 -34.04
C ILE A 18 26.71 -16.28 -32.86
N SER A 19 25.62 -16.97 -33.19
CA SER A 19 25.02 -17.91 -32.28
C SER A 19 26.13 -18.90 -31.92
N CYS A 20 26.75 -18.72 -30.76
CA CYS A 20 27.27 -19.87 -30.05
C CYS A 20 26.05 -20.76 -29.82
N GLU A 21 25.88 -21.76 -30.69
CA GLU A 21 25.17 -22.97 -30.30
C GLU A 21 25.85 -23.44 -29.01
N ASN A 22 25.22 -23.16 -27.87
CA ASN A 22 25.40 -24.03 -26.73
C ASN A 22 24.82 -25.36 -27.22
N GLU A 23 25.70 -26.26 -27.66
CA GLU A 23 25.38 -27.67 -27.67
C GLU A 23 24.78 -27.96 -26.29
N ALA A 24 23.47 -28.19 -26.23
CA ALA A 24 22.83 -28.65 -25.03
C ALA A 24 23.61 -29.91 -24.62
N PHE A 25 24.19 -29.90 -23.42
CA PHE A 25 24.75 -31.11 -22.85
C PHE A 25 23.62 -32.16 -22.89
N LEU A 26 23.72 -33.10 -23.83
CA LEU A 26 22.93 -34.33 -23.85
C LEU A 26 23.44 -35.18 -22.70
N ILE A 27 23.00 -34.85 -21.49
CA ILE A 27 23.07 -35.78 -20.37
C ILE A 27 22.01 -36.83 -20.67
N ASN A 28 22.48 -38.03 -21.00
CA ASN A 28 21.62 -39.19 -21.09
C ASN A 28 21.08 -39.48 -19.68
N LEU A 29 19.85 -39.05 -19.40
CA LEU A 29 19.16 -39.25 -18.12
C LEU A 29 18.51 -40.64 -18.03
N ASP A 30 18.72 -41.53 -19.01
CA ASP A 30 18.15 -42.89 -19.00
C ASP A 30 18.69 -43.76 -17.84
N ASP A 31 19.83 -43.39 -17.24
CA ASP A 31 20.47 -44.15 -16.14
C ASP A 31 20.20 -43.57 -14.73
N ALA A 32 19.42 -42.49 -14.59
CA ALA A 32 19.01 -41.96 -13.30
C ALA A 32 17.56 -41.45 -13.39
N PRO A 33 16.54 -42.31 -13.16
CA PRO A 33 15.17 -41.83 -13.06
C PRO A 33 15.10 -40.83 -11.90
N LEU A 34 14.92 -39.55 -12.21
CA LEU A 34 14.58 -38.52 -11.21
C LEU A 34 13.32 -39.00 -10.48
N GLN A 35 13.52 -39.54 -9.27
CA GLN A 35 12.41 -40.02 -8.46
C GLN A 35 11.72 -38.80 -7.86
N SER A 36 10.59 -38.42 -8.44
CA SER A 36 9.69 -37.45 -7.82
C SER A 36 9.18 -38.01 -6.49
N GLN A 37 9.33 -37.24 -5.44
CA GLN A 37 8.90 -37.56 -4.09
C GLN A 37 7.89 -36.51 -3.62
N VAL A 38 7.00 -36.94 -2.73
CA VAL A 38 6.00 -36.08 -2.09
C VAL A 38 6.23 -36.11 -0.60
N ALA A 39 6.42 -34.94 -0.01
CA ALA A 39 6.43 -34.76 1.44
C ALA A 39 5.30 -33.80 1.83
N SER A 40 4.76 -33.97 3.03
CA SER A 40 3.79 -33.04 3.57
C SER A 40 3.89 -32.93 5.08
N THR A 41 3.45 -31.79 5.62
CA THR A 41 3.34 -31.57 7.06
C THR A 41 2.08 -30.78 7.38
N THR A 42 1.46 -31.13 8.51
CA THR A 42 0.39 -30.38 9.17
C THR A 42 0.85 -29.74 10.48
N SER A 43 2.13 -29.87 10.81
CA SER A 43 2.74 -29.27 11.99
C SER A 43 3.21 -27.86 11.66
N PHE A 44 2.54 -26.87 12.25
CA PHE A 44 2.80 -25.45 12.04
C PHE A 44 2.89 -24.71 13.36
N LYS A 45 3.64 -23.61 13.34
CA LYS A 45 3.57 -22.56 14.34
C LYS A 45 3.09 -21.29 13.65
N PHE A 46 2.08 -20.66 14.24
CA PHE A 46 1.56 -19.38 13.79
C PHE A 46 1.88 -18.32 14.82
N LYS A 47 2.12 -17.10 14.33
CA LYS A 47 2.27 -15.97 15.22
C LYS A 47 1.93 -14.68 14.51
N THR A 48 0.98 -13.96 15.08
CA THR A 48 0.56 -12.64 14.60
C THR A 48 1.29 -11.55 15.38
N TYR A 49 1.68 -10.51 14.67
CA TYR A 49 2.21 -9.26 15.22
C TYR A 49 1.61 -8.09 14.45
N GLN A 50 1.78 -6.90 15.00
CA GLN A 50 1.28 -5.67 14.43
C GLN A 50 2.43 -4.84 13.86
N VAL A 51 2.24 -4.26 12.69
CA VAL A 51 3.14 -3.25 12.13
C VAL A 51 2.35 -1.96 11.90
N PRO A 52 2.96 -0.78 12.06
CA PRO A 52 2.32 0.47 11.68
C PRO A 52 1.87 0.42 10.21
N PRO A 53 0.56 0.56 9.92
CA PRO A 53 0.07 0.39 8.56
C PRO A 53 0.48 1.58 7.69
N THR A 54 0.97 1.29 6.49
CA THR A 54 1.24 2.30 5.46
C THR A 54 0.11 2.27 4.43
N LEU A 55 -0.66 3.37 4.38
CA LEU A 55 -1.91 3.45 3.63
C LEU A 55 -1.96 4.67 2.70
N GLY A 56 -0.92 4.79 1.87
CA GLY A 56 -0.89 5.71 0.73
C GLY A 56 -1.18 5.00 -0.59
N GLY A 57 -1.51 5.75 -1.64
CA GLY A 57 -1.88 5.19 -2.95
C GLY A 57 -3.14 4.32 -2.91
N LEU A 58 -4.04 4.61 -1.97
CA LEU A 58 -5.34 3.96 -1.87
C LEU A 58 -6.37 4.69 -2.74
N HIS A 59 -7.47 4.02 -3.08
CA HIS A 59 -8.60 4.65 -3.79
C HIS A 59 -9.42 5.62 -2.91
N SER A 60 -9.14 5.67 -1.61
CA SER A 60 -9.92 6.45 -0.66
C SER A 60 -9.08 6.94 0.51
N ILE A 61 -9.36 8.17 0.91
CA ILE A 61 -8.90 8.78 2.16
C ILE A 61 -9.94 8.53 3.24
N TYR A 62 -9.49 8.27 4.46
CA TYR A 62 -10.38 8.15 5.62
C TYR A 62 -10.08 9.25 6.61
N ALA A 63 -11.13 9.75 7.26
CA ALA A 63 -11.03 10.84 8.20
C ALA A 63 -11.97 10.62 9.38
N GLY A 64 -11.39 10.43 10.56
CA GLY A 64 -12.10 10.33 11.83
C GLY A 64 -11.80 9.05 12.57
N ARG A 65 -12.70 8.65 13.46
CA ARG A 65 -12.48 7.57 14.40
C ARG A 65 -13.74 6.74 14.53
N ASN A 66 -13.57 5.43 14.62
CA ASN A 66 -14.63 4.51 15.04
C ASN A 66 -14.13 3.71 16.25
N GLU A 67 -14.92 2.76 16.75
CA GLU A 67 -14.57 1.97 17.94
C GLU A 67 -13.26 1.16 17.79
N GLN A 68 -12.76 0.97 16.57
CA GLN A 68 -11.66 0.07 16.27
C GLN A 68 -10.44 0.80 15.69
N PHE A 69 -10.64 1.84 14.89
CA PHE A 69 -9.60 2.48 14.10
C PHE A 69 -9.66 3.99 14.29
N ASP A 70 -8.47 4.58 14.35
CA ASP A 70 -8.30 6.02 14.36
C ASP A 70 -7.57 6.48 13.10
N ALA A 71 -8.28 7.22 12.27
CA ALA A 71 -7.82 7.89 11.07
C ALA A 71 -8.01 9.42 11.22
N SER A 72 -7.78 9.96 12.42
CA SER A 72 -8.00 11.39 12.70
C SER A 72 -7.02 12.30 11.99
N ARG A 73 -5.97 11.74 11.35
CA ARG A 73 -4.93 12.48 10.65
C ARG A 73 -4.72 11.95 9.23
N THR A 74 -4.85 12.81 8.23
CA THR A 74 -4.53 12.51 6.82
C THR A 74 -3.64 13.60 6.24
N LEU A 75 -2.56 13.22 5.57
CA LEU A 75 -1.71 14.13 4.83
C LEU A 75 -2.13 14.19 3.37
N LEU A 76 -2.10 15.39 2.79
CA LEU A 76 -2.45 15.68 1.40
C LEU A 76 -1.38 16.58 0.79
N GLU A 77 -0.97 16.28 -0.44
CA GLU A 77 -0.15 17.14 -1.28
C GLU A 77 -0.95 17.55 -2.52
N PHE A 78 -0.83 18.80 -2.96
CA PHE A 78 -1.47 19.30 -4.17
C PHE A 78 -0.42 19.74 -5.20
N GLU A 79 -0.84 19.87 -6.45
CA GLU A 79 -0.03 20.47 -7.50
C GLU A 79 0.56 21.81 -7.08
N SER A 80 1.77 22.10 -7.56
CA SER A 80 2.48 23.35 -7.24
C SER A 80 1.64 24.59 -7.57
N HIS A 81 1.52 25.48 -6.60
CA HIS A 81 0.77 26.72 -6.69
C HIS A 81 1.58 27.89 -7.27
N THR A 82 2.82 27.66 -7.73
CA THR A 82 3.76 28.70 -8.25
C THR A 82 3.16 29.59 -9.32
N ILE A 83 2.29 29.03 -10.16
CA ILE A 83 1.64 29.76 -11.25
C ILE A 83 0.84 30.97 -10.74
N LEU A 84 0.39 30.94 -9.47
CA LEU A 84 -0.32 32.05 -8.84
C LEU A 84 0.56 33.30 -8.65
N ASN A 85 1.89 33.14 -8.57
CA ASN A 85 2.83 34.28 -8.48
C ASN A 85 3.07 34.97 -9.82
N TRP A 86 2.85 34.27 -10.93
CA TRP A 86 3.08 34.79 -12.28
C TRP A 86 1.80 35.24 -12.98
N ALA A 87 0.67 35.13 -12.29
CA ALA A 87 -0.63 35.52 -12.80
C ALA A 87 -0.79 37.05 -12.75
N ASN A 88 -1.09 37.66 -13.90
CA ASN A 88 -1.58 39.06 -13.97
C ASN A 88 -3.07 39.16 -13.60
N PHE A 89 -3.48 38.40 -12.57
CA PHE A 89 -4.85 38.34 -12.07
C PHE A 89 -4.84 38.67 -10.58
N GLU A 90 -5.86 39.37 -10.13
CA GLU A 90 -6.14 39.53 -8.71
C GLU A 90 -6.88 38.29 -8.21
N ILE A 91 -6.42 37.76 -7.08
CA ILE A 91 -7.02 36.58 -6.46
C ILE A 91 -8.05 37.06 -5.46
N ASP A 92 -9.29 36.56 -5.58
CA ASP A 92 -10.38 36.92 -4.68
C ASP A 92 -10.46 35.98 -3.48
N SER A 93 -10.54 34.68 -3.77
CA SER A 93 -10.78 33.63 -2.78
C SER A 93 -10.51 32.25 -3.36
N GLY A 94 -10.63 31.23 -2.53
CA GLY A 94 -10.63 29.85 -2.98
C GLY A 94 -11.22 28.91 -1.95
N TYR A 95 -11.12 27.62 -2.23
CA TYR A 95 -11.34 26.59 -1.22
C TYR A 95 -10.61 25.30 -1.60
N PHE A 96 -10.12 24.59 -0.59
CA PHE A 96 -9.83 23.17 -0.72
C PHE A 96 -11.15 22.40 -0.68
N GLN A 97 -11.24 21.31 -1.43
CA GLN A 97 -12.42 20.46 -1.50
C GLN A 97 -12.01 19.00 -1.49
N LEU A 98 -12.56 18.24 -0.54
CA LEU A 98 -12.60 16.78 -0.58
C LEU A 98 -14.03 16.34 -0.89
N THR A 99 -14.18 15.38 -1.79
CA THR A 99 -15.48 14.84 -2.18
C THR A 99 -15.72 13.54 -1.43
N LEU A 100 -16.87 13.45 -0.75
CA LEU A 100 -17.26 12.23 -0.06
C LEU A 100 -17.49 11.12 -1.08
N ASP A 101 -17.02 9.91 -0.78
CA ASP A 101 -17.19 8.75 -1.65
C ASP A 101 -18.69 8.47 -1.85
N SER A 102 -19.14 8.30 -3.10
CA SER A 102 -20.55 8.01 -3.41
C SER A 102 -21.08 6.70 -2.82
N THR A 103 -20.18 5.79 -2.42
CA THR A 103 -20.50 4.54 -1.72
C THR A 103 -20.59 4.72 -0.20
N PHE A 104 -20.25 5.90 0.33
CA PHE A 104 -20.35 6.18 1.76
C PHE A 104 -21.81 6.17 2.22
N SER A 105 -22.07 5.42 3.30
CA SER A 105 -23.41 5.23 3.87
C SER A 105 -23.51 5.61 5.35
N GLY A 106 -22.44 6.19 5.93
CA GLY A 106 -22.43 6.63 7.32
C GLY A 106 -23.14 7.97 7.53
N ASN A 107 -23.27 8.36 8.81
CA ASN A 107 -23.81 9.67 9.17
C ASN A 107 -22.76 10.76 8.92
N ILE A 108 -23.20 11.84 8.28
CA ILE A 108 -22.39 13.05 8.09
C ILE A 108 -22.78 14.02 9.21
N PRO A 109 -21.83 14.54 10.00
CA PRO A 109 -22.17 15.49 11.06
C PRO A 109 -22.71 16.79 10.45
N GLU A 110 -23.74 17.37 11.09
CA GLU A 110 -24.36 18.62 10.62
C GLU A 110 -23.38 19.80 10.61
N ILE A 111 -22.48 19.83 11.59
CA ILE A 111 -21.43 20.83 11.72
C ILE A 111 -20.09 20.12 11.60
N SER A 112 -19.24 20.60 10.70
CA SER A 112 -17.89 20.06 10.57
C SER A 112 -16.97 20.64 11.63
N THR A 113 -16.36 19.76 12.42
CA THR A 113 -15.27 20.08 13.35
C THR A 113 -13.90 19.80 12.76
N ILE A 114 -13.86 19.30 11.52
CA ILE A 114 -12.65 18.91 10.81
C ILE A 114 -11.85 20.15 10.44
N THR A 115 -10.54 20.14 10.68
CA THR A 115 -9.64 21.24 10.30
C THR A 115 -8.61 20.78 9.28
N MET A 116 -8.07 21.73 8.50
CA MET A 116 -6.94 21.49 7.62
C MET A 116 -5.78 22.39 8.03
N GLY A 117 -4.76 21.79 8.62
CA GLY A 117 -3.46 22.42 8.82
C GLY A 117 -2.69 22.51 7.51
N TYR A 118 -1.79 23.49 7.39
CA TYR A 118 -0.85 23.57 6.27
C TYR A 118 0.53 24.02 6.74
N PHE A 119 1.56 23.40 6.18
CA PHE A 119 2.95 23.67 6.51
C PHE A 119 3.86 23.28 5.34
N ARG A 120 5.15 23.62 5.43
CA ARG A 120 6.11 23.32 4.36
C ARG A 120 6.31 21.81 4.26
N ARG A 121 6.32 21.30 3.03
CA ARG A 121 6.54 19.88 2.76
C ARG A 121 7.92 19.45 3.28
N ASP A 122 7.93 18.54 4.24
CA ASP A 122 9.15 17.91 4.73
C ASP A 122 9.67 16.86 3.73
N SER A 123 10.99 16.66 3.68
CA SER A 123 11.60 15.64 2.81
C SER A 123 11.30 14.21 3.25
N ASN A 124 10.94 13.99 4.51
CA ASN A 124 10.61 12.69 5.07
C ASN A 124 9.20 12.20 4.67
N TYR A 125 8.36 13.08 4.13
CA TYR A 125 7.06 12.69 3.61
C TYR A 125 7.20 11.78 2.38
N VAL A 126 6.68 10.57 2.52
CA VAL A 126 6.58 9.56 1.46
C VAL A 126 5.19 8.91 1.53
N GLU A 127 4.41 9.00 0.46
CA GLU A 127 3.04 8.47 0.39
C GLU A 127 2.95 6.99 0.82
N LEU A 128 3.79 6.13 0.26
CA LEU A 128 3.79 4.69 0.53
C LEU A 128 4.57 4.29 1.80
N GLY A 129 5.19 5.24 2.50
CA GLY A 129 6.08 4.96 3.64
C GLY A 129 5.70 5.66 4.95
N SER A 130 4.89 6.72 4.89
CA SER A 130 4.48 7.47 6.09
C SER A 130 3.38 6.73 6.83
N ASN A 131 3.48 6.69 8.16
CA ASN A 131 2.51 6.11 9.08
C ASN A 131 2.51 6.87 10.42
N TYR A 132 1.63 6.53 11.36
CA TYR A 132 1.47 7.28 12.61
C TYR A 132 2.70 7.29 13.54
N THR A 133 3.67 6.40 13.35
CA THR A 133 4.88 6.28 14.19
C THR A 133 6.11 7.00 13.62
N ASN A 134 6.07 7.45 12.36
CA ASN A 134 7.23 8.06 11.68
C ASN A 134 6.96 9.48 11.16
N VAL A 135 6.10 10.21 11.87
CA VAL A 135 5.62 11.55 11.51
C VAL A 135 6.00 12.63 12.53
N ASP A 136 7.05 12.39 13.33
CA ASP A 136 7.58 13.33 14.33
C ASP A 136 8.07 14.68 13.73
N TRP A 137 8.27 14.71 12.41
CA TRP A 137 8.62 15.92 11.67
C TRP A 137 7.44 16.87 11.46
N ILE A 138 6.21 16.44 11.74
CA ILE A 138 5.05 17.34 11.74
C ILE A 138 5.07 18.17 13.03
N SER A 139 5.39 19.46 12.91
CA SER A 139 5.25 20.43 14.00
C SER A 139 3.82 20.47 14.54
N ASP A 140 3.62 20.61 15.85
CA ASP A 140 2.29 20.79 16.44
C ASP A 140 1.68 22.18 16.18
N ASP A 141 2.55 23.16 15.87
CA ASP A 141 2.17 24.54 15.58
C ASP A 141 2.16 24.79 14.07
N TYR A 142 0.95 24.98 13.54
CA TYR A 142 0.68 25.43 12.18
C TYR A 142 -0.69 26.10 12.12
N PRO A 143 -0.92 27.00 11.13
CA PRO A 143 -2.21 27.59 10.92
C PRO A 143 -3.23 26.53 10.45
N ARG A 144 -4.48 26.67 10.91
CA ARG A 144 -5.57 25.72 10.65
C ARG A 144 -6.75 26.41 9.97
N LEU A 145 -7.29 25.76 8.95
CA LEU A 145 -8.49 26.17 8.24
C LEU A 145 -9.70 25.43 8.79
N SER A 146 -10.79 26.16 9.03
CA SER A 146 -12.08 25.57 9.37
C SER A 146 -12.78 25.06 8.12
N SER A 147 -13.56 23.99 8.28
CA SER A 147 -14.31 23.38 7.19
C SER A 147 -15.81 23.62 7.27
N LYS A 148 -16.48 23.32 6.16
CA LYS A 148 -17.93 23.22 6.07
C LYS A 148 -18.33 22.14 5.07
N PHE A 149 -19.41 21.43 5.36
CA PHE A 149 -20.04 20.56 4.37
C PHE A 149 -20.86 21.39 3.38
N SER A 150 -20.85 20.97 2.12
CA SER A 150 -21.69 21.55 1.07
C SER A 150 -22.01 20.52 0.01
N SER A 151 -23.26 20.46 -0.43
CA SER A 151 -23.67 19.65 -1.57
C SER A 151 -23.55 20.43 -2.87
N ASP A 152 -23.15 19.76 -3.96
CA ASP A 152 -23.26 20.33 -5.31
C ASP A 152 -24.64 20.08 -5.94
N THR A 153 -24.82 20.54 -7.17
CA THR A 153 -26.07 20.37 -7.94
C THR A 153 -26.33 18.94 -8.39
N THR A 154 -25.33 18.06 -8.33
CA THR A 154 -25.45 16.63 -8.62
C THR A 154 -25.81 15.81 -7.38
N GLY A 155 -25.79 16.43 -6.20
CA GLY A 155 -26.06 15.79 -4.92
C GLY A 155 -24.81 15.21 -4.25
N LEU A 156 -23.63 15.40 -4.82
CA LEU A 156 -22.38 15.00 -4.18
C LEU A 156 -22.08 15.90 -2.99
N MET A 157 -21.68 15.29 -1.88
CA MET A 157 -21.28 16.02 -0.68
C MET A 157 -19.79 16.32 -0.70
N HIS A 158 -19.44 17.55 -0.33
CA HIS A 158 -18.06 18.00 -0.25
C HIS A 158 -17.74 18.57 1.12
N LEU A 159 -16.54 18.28 1.60
CA LEU A 159 -15.90 18.99 2.70
C LEU A 159 -15.05 20.12 2.11
N ARG A 160 -15.39 21.38 2.43
CA ARG A 160 -14.69 22.56 1.90
C ARG A 160 -13.98 23.34 2.98
N PHE A 161 -12.77 23.80 2.67
CA PHE A 161 -11.97 24.68 3.52
C PHE A 161 -11.79 26.01 2.80
N PRO A 162 -12.63 27.02 3.09
CA PRO A 162 -12.55 28.33 2.45
C PRO A 162 -11.24 29.02 2.75
N ILE A 163 -10.67 29.70 1.76
CA ILE A 163 -9.47 30.50 1.89
C ILE A 163 -9.67 31.88 1.26
N ASP A 164 -9.03 32.88 1.84
CA ASP A 164 -9.04 34.26 1.35
C ASP A 164 -7.87 34.53 0.40
N SER A 165 -7.88 35.72 -0.19
CA SER A 165 -6.83 36.17 -1.11
C SER A 165 -5.45 36.24 -0.49
N ALA A 166 -5.35 36.53 0.81
CA ALA A 166 -4.07 36.63 1.52
C ALA A 166 -3.41 35.25 1.63
N LEU A 167 -4.19 34.25 2.06
CA LEU A 167 -3.69 32.88 2.16
C LEU A 167 -3.34 32.31 0.79
N VAL A 168 -4.14 32.53 -0.24
CA VAL A 168 -3.79 32.04 -1.59
C VAL A 168 -2.45 32.61 -2.06
N LYS A 169 -2.17 33.89 -1.78
CA LYS A 169 -0.87 34.50 -2.08
C LYS A 169 0.26 33.84 -1.30
N THR A 170 0.05 33.53 -0.02
CA THR A 170 1.02 32.76 0.79
C THR A 170 1.28 31.39 0.18
N LEU A 171 0.24 30.68 -0.26
CA LEU A 171 0.39 29.36 -0.87
C LEU A 171 1.13 29.41 -2.22
N GLY A 172 0.95 30.50 -2.98
CA GLY A 172 1.70 30.76 -4.21
C GLY A 172 3.20 30.97 -3.96
N ASP A 173 3.60 31.47 -2.80
CA ASP A 173 5.01 31.67 -2.45
C ASP A 173 5.71 30.33 -2.12
N THR A 174 6.43 29.81 -3.11
CA THR A 174 7.22 28.58 -3.01
C THR A 174 8.72 28.85 -2.96
N ALA A 175 9.17 30.05 -2.58
CA ALA A 175 10.60 30.32 -2.41
C ALA A 175 11.29 29.29 -1.47
N GLU A 176 10.50 28.71 -0.57
CA GLU A 176 10.91 27.72 0.44
C GLU A 176 10.35 26.31 0.20
N GLY A 177 9.81 26.03 -1.00
CA GLY A 177 9.33 24.69 -1.39
C GLY A 177 7.80 24.52 -1.39
N SER A 178 7.37 23.28 -1.67
CA SER A 178 5.95 22.88 -1.75
C SER A 178 5.27 22.86 -0.38
N TRP A 179 3.94 22.74 -0.40
CA TRP A 179 3.09 22.69 0.79
C TRP A 179 2.58 21.28 1.03
N LEU A 180 2.48 20.92 2.30
CA LEU A 180 1.76 19.74 2.76
C LEU A 180 0.59 20.18 3.63
N TYR A 181 -0.51 19.46 3.53
CA TYR A 181 -1.76 19.76 4.23
C TYR A 181 -2.12 18.59 5.12
N LEU A 182 -2.58 18.88 6.33
CA LEU A 182 -2.96 17.87 7.32
C LEU A 182 -4.43 18.04 7.66
N LEU A 183 -5.23 17.09 7.25
CA LEU A 183 -6.61 16.94 7.71
C LEU A 183 -6.58 16.41 9.15
N GLU A 184 -7.28 17.10 10.06
CA GLU A 184 -7.34 16.74 11.47
C GLU A 184 -8.77 16.74 12.00
N LEU A 185 -9.06 15.79 12.88
CA LEU A 185 -10.32 15.70 13.61
C LEU A 185 -10.08 15.78 15.12
N PRO A 186 -11.02 16.37 15.89
CA PRO A 186 -10.96 16.32 17.35
C PRO A 186 -11.05 14.88 17.87
N GLU A 187 -10.39 14.61 18.99
CA GLU A 187 -10.34 13.27 19.62
C GLU A 187 -11.72 12.68 19.96
N GLU A 188 -12.70 13.53 20.25
CA GLU A 188 -14.06 13.13 20.64
C GLU A 188 -14.95 12.74 19.45
N SER A 189 -14.42 12.72 18.22
CA SER A 189 -15.19 12.35 17.03
C SER A 189 -15.48 10.85 17.02
N ASP A 190 -16.73 10.47 16.78
CA ASP A 190 -17.22 9.08 16.78
C ASP A 190 -17.71 8.60 15.40
N PHE A 191 -17.25 9.27 14.34
CA PHE A 191 -17.58 8.95 12.96
C PHE A 191 -16.30 8.79 12.12
N MET A 192 -16.41 7.98 11.07
CA MET A 192 -15.35 7.75 10.09
C MET A 192 -15.89 8.13 8.70
N LEU A 193 -15.39 9.22 8.12
CA LEU A 193 -15.74 9.62 6.76
C LEU A 193 -14.82 8.95 5.76
N LYS A 194 -15.35 8.73 4.56
CA LYS A 194 -14.62 8.18 3.41
C LYS A 194 -14.67 9.18 2.26
N PHE A 195 -13.51 9.64 1.82
CA PHE A 195 -13.35 10.58 0.71
C PHE A 195 -12.63 9.91 -0.46
N TYR A 196 -12.84 10.42 -1.66
CA TYR A 196 -12.00 10.08 -2.81
C TYR A 196 -10.56 10.57 -2.59
N SER A 197 -9.57 9.73 -2.90
CA SER A 197 -8.14 10.06 -2.87
C SER A 197 -7.67 10.79 -4.13
N SER A 198 -6.41 11.22 -4.15
CA SER A 198 -5.69 11.81 -5.29
C SER A 198 -5.62 10.88 -6.48
N ASP A 199 -5.71 9.56 -6.27
CA ASP A 199 -5.79 8.57 -7.34
C ASP A 199 -7.15 8.56 -8.06
N SER A 200 -8.16 9.24 -7.51
CA SER A 200 -9.46 9.38 -8.18
C SER A 200 -9.37 10.36 -9.36
N PRO A 201 -9.58 9.90 -10.61
CA PRO A 201 -9.41 10.74 -11.80
C PRO A 201 -10.47 11.82 -11.94
N ILE A 202 -11.58 11.74 -11.19
CA ILE A 202 -12.74 12.62 -11.33
C ILE A 202 -13.03 13.39 -10.05
N HIS A 203 -12.92 12.75 -8.89
CA HIS A 203 -13.43 13.28 -7.62
C HIS A 203 -12.34 13.49 -6.56
N GLY A 204 -11.06 13.34 -6.93
CA GLY A 204 -9.95 13.54 -6.00
C GLY A 204 -9.92 14.93 -5.38
N PRO A 205 -9.10 15.13 -4.34
CA PRO A 205 -8.97 16.42 -3.67
C PRO A 205 -8.58 17.51 -4.66
N ILE A 206 -9.20 18.69 -4.53
CA ILE A 206 -8.82 19.87 -5.33
C ILE A 206 -8.66 21.12 -4.47
N LEU A 207 -7.75 22.00 -4.87
CA LEU A 207 -7.79 23.42 -4.52
C LEU A 207 -8.36 24.18 -5.71
N ARG A 208 -9.45 24.92 -5.49
CA ARG A 208 -10.02 25.84 -6.48
C ARG A 208 -9.81 27.28 -6.05
N THR A 209 -9.29 28.12 -6.93
CA THR A 209 -9.15 29.56 -6.71
C THR A 209 -9.99 30.34 -7.73
N PHE A 210 -10.56 31.45 -7.27
CA PHE A 210 -11.31 32.42 -8.05
C PHE A 210 -10.47 33.67 -8.18
N MET A 211 -10.34 34.14 -9.41
CA MET A 211 -9.49 35.28 -9.74
C MET A 211 -10.16 36.14 -10.79
N HIS A 212 -9.94 37.43 -10.74
CA HIS A 212 -10.42 38.38 -11.73
C HIS A 212 -9.26 39.21 -12.27
N LYS A 213 -9.43 39.73 -13.48
CA LYS A 213 -8.49 40.71 -14.04
C LYS A 213 -9.10 42.09 -13.98
N ALA A 214 -8.52 42.97 -13.18
CA ALA A 214 -8.82 44.39 -13.25
C ALA A 214 -8.40 44.93 -14.63
N THR A 215 -9.33 45.58 -15.32
CA THR A 215 -9.06 46.33 -16.55
C THR A 215 -8.81 47.78 -16.17
N ASP A 216 -7.83 48.43 -16.80
CA ASP A 216 -7.45 49.82 -16.51
C ASP A 216 -8.65 50.74 -16.27
N ASP A 217 -8.61 51.48 -15.16
CA ASP A 217 -9.67 52.36 -14.59
C ASP A 217 -10.29 53.41 -15.55
N SER A 218 -9.78 53.53 -16.77
CA SER A 218 -10.25 54.52 -17.75
C SER A 218 -11.35 54.02 -18.70
N ASP A 219 -11.66 52.71 -18.70
CA ASP A 219 -12.66 52.12 -19.58
C ASP A 219 -13.82 51.49 -18.79
N THR A 220 -14.87 52.29 -18.53
CA THR A 220 -16.12 51.85 -17.90
C THR A 220 -16.93 50.85 -18.74
N SER A 221 -16.45 50.46 -19.93
CA SER A 221 -17.09 49.46 -20.79
C SER A 221 -16.37 48.10 -20.80
N ALA A 222 -15.27 47.96 -20.05
CA ALA A 222 -14.46 46.76 -20.04
C ALA A 222 -15.05 45.67 -19.11
N THR A 223 -15.25 44.49 -19.70
CA THR A 223 -15.80 43.30 -19.02
C THR A 223 -14.75 42.76 -18.05
N VAL A 224 -15.09 42.64 -16.76
CA VAL A 224 -14.27 41.90 -15.78
C VAL A 224 -14.14 40.47 -16.27
N VAL A 225 -12.90 39.99 -16.42
CA VAL A 225 -12.64 38.60 -16.83
C VAL A 225 -12.44 37.79 -15.57
N ASP A 226 -13.52 37.15 -15.10
CA ASP A 226 -13.47 36.16 -14.04
C ASP A 226 -12.90 34.85 -14.59
N SER A 227 -11.99 34.25 -13.83
CA SER A 227 -11.32 33.01 -14.14
C SER A 227 -11.24 32.13 -12.90
N THR A 228 -11.14 30.82 -13.12
CA THR A 228 -10.95 29.84 -12.06
C THR A 228 -9.75 28.98 -12.36
N ARG A 229 -8.92 28.73 -11.34
CA ARG A 229 -7.83 27.76 -11.42
C ARG A 229 -8.10 26.60 -10.47
N VAL A 230 -7.79 25.39 -10.92
CA VAL A 230 -7.89 24.17 -10.13
C VAL A 230 -6.51 23.54 -10.06
N PHE A 231 -6.12 23.12 -8.86
CA PHE A 231 -4.93 22.33 -8.55
C PHE A 231 -5.39 21.00 -7.99
N ASN A 232 -4.96 19.91 -8.60
CA ASN A 232 -5.37 18.57 -8.16
C ASN A 232 -4.48 18.08 -7.01
N GLY A 233 -5.02 17.16 -6.20
CA GLY A 233 -4.23 16.36 -5.28
C GLY A 233 -3.20 15.53 -6.05
N GLN A 234 -1.97 15.46 -5.52
CA GLN A 234 -0.86 14.72 -6.10
C GLN A 234 -0.52 13.45 -5.34
N SER A 235 -0.61 13.49 -4.01
CA SER A 235 -0.42 12.32 -3.16
C SER A 235 -1.21 12.48 -1.87
N ASP A 236 -1.59 11.37 -1.27
CA ASP A 236 -2.22 11.35 0.05
C ASP A 236 -1.92 10.10 0.85
N VAL A 237 -1.93 10.26 2.17
CA VAL A 237 -1.75 9.14 3.10
C VAL A 237 -2.60 9.36 4.34
N THR A 238 -3.39 8.35 4.69
CA THR A 238 -4.13 8.34 5.95
C THR A 238 -3.28 7.68 7.02
N LEU A 239 -3.04 8.39 8.13
CA LEU A 239 -2.24 7.91 9.25
C LEU A 239 -3.13 7.11 10.20
N PHE A 240 -3.30 5.82 9.91
CA PHE A 240 -4.11 4.92 10.72
C PHE A 240 -3.38 4.49 11.98
N ILE A 241 -3.96 4.76 13.14
CA ILE A 241 -3.58 4.12 14.40
C ILE A 241 -4.46 2.88 14.52
N PRO A 242 -3.86 1.67 14.52
CA PRO A 242 -4.63 0.44 14.53
C PRO A 242 -5.15 0.13 15.95
N PRO A 243 -6.15 -0.75 16.08
CA PRO A 243 -6.64 -1.18 17.39
C PRO A 243 -5.57 -1.94 18.16
N ASN A 244 -5.59 -1.79 19.50
CA ASN A 244 -4.83 -2.66 20.38
C ASN A 244 -5.36 -4.11 20.27
N LEU A 245 -4.45 -5.08 20.12
CA LEU A 245 -4.78 -6.50 20.00
C LEU A 245 -5.27 -7.14 21.30
N GLU A 246 -5.00 -6.51 22.45
CA GLU A 246 -5.58 -6.91 23.74
C GLU A 246 -7.05 -6.50 23.90
N ASN A 247 -7.60 -5.71 22.96
CA ASN A 247 -9.03 -5.42 22.94
C ASN A 247 -9.82 -6.69 22.57
N SER A 248 -11.09 -6.76 22.98
CA SER A 248 -11.99 -7.91 22.75
C SER A 248 -12.29 -8.23 21.27
N LEU A 249 -11.66 -7.53 20.33
CA LEU A 249 -11.82 -7.72 18.89
C LEU A 249 -11.04 -8.94 18.38
N PHE A 250 -9.90 -9.26 18.99
CA PHE A 250 -9.02 -10.34 18.53
C PHE A 250 -8.82 -11.39 19.62
N ASP A 251 -8.80 -12.66 19.22
CA ASP A 251 -8.55 -13.79 20.11
C ASP A 251 -7.19 -14.42 19.79
N SER A 252 -6.33 -14.51 20.81
CA SER A 252 -5.02 -15.17 20.74
C SER A 252 -5.02 -16.63 20.28
N ASN A 253 -6.18 -17.31 20.26
CA ASN A 253 -6.33 -18.65 19.67
C ASN A 253 -6.25 -18.63 18.13
N TYR A 254 -6.46 -17.47 17.51
CA TYR A 254 -6.41 -17.28 16.07
C TYR A 254 -5.16 -16.47 15.68
N SER A 255 -4.84 -16.56 14.39
CA SER A 255 -3.85 -15.68 13.77
C SER A 255 -4.53 -14.81 12.74
N TYR A 256 -4.15 -13.54 12.67
CA TYR A 256 -4.85 -12.56 11.85
C TYR A 256 -3.97 -11.91 10.81
N ILE A 257 -4.59 -11.55 9.69
CA ILE A 257 -4.01 -10.72 8.64
C ILE A 257 -5.00 -9.61 8.29
N GLY A 258 -4.52 -8.39 8.08
CA GLY A 258 -5.39 -7.25 7.81
C GLY A 258 -4.59 -5.97 7.60
N VAL A 259 -5.08 -5.08 6.73
CA VAL A 259 -4.29 -3.94 6.26
C VAL A 259 -4.31 -2.79 7.27
N ALA A 260 -5.46 -2.15 7.52
CA ALA A 260 -5.54 -1.02 8.45
C ALA A 260 -5.28 -1.41 9.91
N ALA A 261 -5.47 -2.68 10.26
CA ALA A 261 -5.11 -3.19 11.58
C ALA A 261 -3.61 -3.48 11.72
N GLY A 262 -2.83 -3.35 10.63
CA GLY A 262 -1.40 -3.63 10.66
C GLY A 262 -1.07 -5.11 10.92
N LEU A 263 -2.01 -6.02 10.68
CA LEU A 263 -1.93 -7.40 11.13
C LEU A 263 -1.13 -8.24 10.14
N VAL A 264 -0.03 -8.81 10.64
CA VAL A 264 0.87 -9.67 9.87
C VAL A 264 1.02 -11.00 10.61
N THR A 265 0.90 -12.11 9.88
CA THR A 265 1.05 -13.45 10.47
C THR A 265 2.24 -14.18 9.88
N VAL A 266 3.11 -14.69 10.75
CA VAL A 266 4.15 -15.64 10.35
C VAL A 266 3.62 -17.07 10.46
N VAL A 267 3.88 -17.85 9.42
CA VAL A 267 3.56 -19.28 9.34
C VAL A 267 4.86 -20.05 9.19
N LYS A 268 5.18 -20.87 10.19
CA LYS A 268 6.39 -21.70 10.20
C LYS A 268 6.00 -23.17 10.21
N ALA A 269 6.21 -23.83 9.07
CA ALA A 269 6.05 -25.27 8.94
C ALA A 269 7.26 -26.03 9.54
N ASP A 270 7.00 -27.18 10.14
CA ASP A 270 8.07 -28.10 10.57
C ASP A 270 8.67 -28.85 9.38
N LEU A 271 9.65 -28.21 8.71
CA LEU A 271 10.36 -28.80 7.58
C LEU A 271 11.28 -29.97 8.00
N ALA A 272 11.73 -30.00 9.25
CA ALA A 272 12.64 -31.05 9.74
C ALA A 272 11.94 -32.41 9.74
N SER A 273 10.64 -32.44 10.09
CA SER A 273 9.82 -33.66 10.04
C SER A 273 9.72 -34.29 8.64
N MET A 274 9.90 -33.50 7.58
CA MET A 274 9.74 -33.95 6.19
C MET A 274 11.01 -34.58 5.60
N ASN A 275 12.18 -34.47 6.26
CA ASN A 275 13.45 -35.08 5.86
C ASN A 275 13.84 -34.82 4.38
N ILE A 276 13.52 -33.65 3.83
CA ILE A 276 13.83 -33.30 2.44
C ILE A 276 15.35 -33.07 2.30
N PRO A 277 16.05 -33.75 1.37
CA PRO A 277 17.47 -33.53 1.16
C PRO A 277 17.79 -32.11 0.69
N LYS A 278 18.88 -31.52 1.17
CA LYS A 278 19.32 -30.15 0.77
C LYS A 278 19.57 -29.98 -0.74
N LYS A 279 19.89 -31.08 -1.43
CA LYS A 279 20.12 -31.10 -2.89
C LYS A 279 18.82 -31.26 -3.69
N ALA A 280 17.67 -31.41 -3.02
CA ALA A 280 16.41 -31.58 -3.70
C ALA A 280 16.02 -30.31 -4.47
N SER A 281 15.48 -30.52 -5.67
CA SER A 281 14.83 -29.48 -6.46
C SER A 281 13.33 -29.54 -6.19
N VAL A 282 12.74 -28.46 -5.72
CA VAL A 282 11.31 -28.31 -5.46
C VAL A 282 10.62 -28.04 -6.79
N GLY A 283 9.89 -29.03 -7.30
CA GLY A 283 9.10 -28.89 -8.53
C GLY A 283 7.76 -28.19 -8.28
N ARG A 284 7.17 -28.36 -7.09
CA ARG A 284 5.93 -27.67 -6.69
C ARG A 284 5.78 -27.66 -5.18
N ALA A 285 5.35 -26.55 -4.60
CA ALA A 285 4.92 -26.53 -3.23
C ALA A 285 3.65 -25.70 -2.99
N LYS A 286 2.76 -26.23 -2.17
CA LYS A 286 1.46 -25.63 -1.87
C LYS A 286 1.27 -25.49 -0.37
N LEU A 287 1.00 -24.27 0.07
CA LEU A 287 0.55 -23.96 1.41
C LEU A 287 -0.97 -23.81 1.38
N ILE A 288 -1.66 -24.61 2.19
CA ILE A 288 -3.10 -24.62 2.33
C ILE A 288 -3.45 -24.20 3.75
N LEU A 289 -4.24 -23.15 3.88
CA LEU A 289 -4.67 -22.58 5.16
C LEU A 289 -6.19 -22.50 5.19
N THR A 290 -6.75 -22.67 6.38
CA THR A 290 -8.19 -22.53 6.61
C THR A 290 -8.46 -21.25 7.38
N MET A 291 -9.28 -20.40 6.76
CA MET A 291 -9.78 -19.17 7.31
C MET A 291 -11.02 -19.44 8.16
N ASP A 292 -11.19 -18.68 9.23
CA ASP A 292 -12.38 -18.71 10.06
C ASP A 292 -13.31 -17.56 9.66
N GLU A 293 -14.42 -17.88 9.01
CA GLU A 293 -15.39 -16.88 8.55
C GLU A 293 -16.06 -16.13 9.72
N ALA A 294 -16.26 -16.78 10.86
CA ALA A 294 -16.96 -16.18 12.00
C ALA A 294 -16.10 -15.15 12.74
N HIS A 295 -14.77 -15.29 12.69
CA HIS A 295 -13.80 -14.38 13.31
C HIS A 295 -13.10 -13.47 12.30
N SER A 296 -13.56 -13.43 11.04
CA SER A 296 -13.08 -12.50 10.02
C SER A 296 -14.08 -11.34 9.87
N SER A 297 -13.61 -10.15 9.48
CA SER A 297 -14.51 -9.01 9.21
C SER A 297 -14.90 -8.86 7.74
N ALA A 298 -14.18 -9.52 6.83
CA ALA A 298 -14.44 -9.41 5.41
C ALA A 298 -15.83 -9.99 5.08
N GLY A 299 -16.68 -9.18 4.44
CA GLY A 299 -18.04 -9.60 4.05
C GLY A 299 -18.06 -10.82 3.12
N ALA A 300 -16.99 -11.02 2.34
CA ALA A 300 -16.71 -12.25 1.62
C ALA A 300 -15.20 -12.49 1.56
N LEU A 301 -14.75 -13.67 2.00
CA LEU A 301 -13.32 -14.01 2.05
C LEU A 301 -12.66 -14.04 0.67
N ASP A 302 -13.41 -14.29 -0.40
CA ASP A 302 -12.91 -14.34 -1.78
C ASP A 302 -12.52 -12.96 -2.35
N SER A 303 -12.90 -11.87 -1.68
CA SER A 303 -12.42 -10.51 -1.97
C SER A 303 -11.02 -10.22 -1.41
N LEU A 304 -10.50 -11.09 -0.55
CA LEU A 304 -9.20 -10.92 0.10
C LEU A 304 -8.09 -11.51 -0.75
N PHE A 305 -7.12 -10.68 -1.14
CA PHE A 305 -5.92 -11.15 -1.80
C PHE A 305 -4.78 -11.20 -0.81
N ILE A 306 -4.21 -12.40 -0.66
CA ILE A 306 -3.18 -12.70 0.33
C ILE A 306 -1.94 -13.19 -0.40
N GLN A 307 -0.78 -12.77 0.10
CA GLN A 307 0.52 -13.15 -0.44
C GLN A 307 1.44 -13.59 0.70
N ALA A 308 2.26 -14.60 0.43
CA ALA A 308 3.35 -15.03 1.30
C ALA A 308 4.66 -14.41 0.84
N TYR A 309 5.49 -14.03 1.81
CA TYR A 309 6.82 -13.48 1.61
C TYR A 309 7.83 -14.29 2.41
N ALA A 310 9.06 -14.35 1.92
CA ALA A 310 10.16 -14.87 2.70
C ALA A 310 10.31 -14.03 3.98
N MET A 311 10.56 -14.70 5.10
CA MET A 311 10.97 -14.01 6.32
C MET A 311 12.48 -13.87 6.29
N GLU A 312 12.98 -12.66 6.06
CA GLU A 312 14.41 -12.30 6.11
C GLU A 312 14.77 -11.62 7.44
N ASP A 313 13.79 -11.53 8.34
CA ASP A 313 13.82 -10.74 9.56
C ASP A 313 14.88 -11.22 10.57
N THR A 314 15.43 -10.28 11.32
CA THR A 314 16.31 -10.52 12.48
C THR A 314 15.51 -10.84 13.76
N ILE A 315 14.24 -10.46 13.81
CA ILE A 315 13.35 -10.70 14.95
C ILE A 315 12.82 -12.13 14.89
N THR A 316 13.44 -13.00 15.68
CA THR A 316 13.07 -14.43 15.75
C THR A 316 12.18 -14.77 16.94
N ASN A 317 11.94 -13.81 17.83
CA ASN A 317 11.12 -13.98 19.02
C ASN A 317 10.35 -12.69 19.33
N TRP A 318 9.03 -12.76 19.25
CA TRP A 318 8.09 -11.70 19.66
C TRP A 318 7.02 -12.26 20.59
N SER A 319 6.01 -11.51 21.01
CA SER A 319 4.79 -12.03 21.65
C SER A 319 3.63 -12.01 20.68
N TRP A 320 2.57 -12.79 20.92
CA TRP A 320 1.36 -12.63 20.10
C TRP A 320 0.86 -11.20 20.24
N GLY A 321 0.69 -10.52 19.12
CA GLY A 321 0.23 -9.15 19.06
C GLY A 321 1.21 -8.06 19.49
N GLU A 322 2.51 -8.37 19.57
CA GLU A 322 3.52 -7.33 19.77
C GLU A 322 3.55 -6.37 18.58
N GLU A 323 3.64 -5.06 18.86
CA GLU A 323 3.85 -4.03 17.84
C GLU A 323 5.34 -3.99 17.48
N LEU A 324 5.65 -4.23 16.22
CA LEU A 324 7.00 -4.27 15.69
C LEU A 324 7.12 -3.27 14.54
N ASN A 325 8.31 -2.68 14.40
CA ASN A 325 8.64 -1.95 13.19
C ASN A 325 8.73 -2.93 12.02
N GLU A 326 8.17 -2.54 10.89
CA GLU A 326 8.31 -3.33 9.68
C GLU A 326 9.79 -3.41 9.26
N ASP A 327 10.20 -4.62 8.86
CA ASP A 327 11.54 -4.87 8.33
C ASP A 327 11.89 -3.93 7.17
N ILE A 328 13.07 -3.31 7.25
CA ILE A 328 13.67 -2.41 6.25
C ILE A 328 14.05 -3.12 4.94
N TYR A 329 14.06 -4.45 4.90
CA TYR A 329 14.10 -5.19 3.64
C TYR A 329 12.76 -5.05 2.92
N ASP A 330 12.66 -3.92 2.23
CA ASP A 330 11.59 -3.59 1.29
C ASP A 330 11.41 -4.77 0.33
N HIS A 331 10.18 -5.26 0.16
CA HIS A 331 9.81 -6.41 -0.70
C HIS A 331 10.04 -6.14 -2.20
N HIS A 332 10.85 -5.13 -2.52
CA HIS A 332 11.21 -4.65 -3.82
C HIS A 332 12.55 -5.26 -4.22
N THR A 333 12.50 -6.37 -4.96
CA THR A 333 13.20 -6.57 -6.26
C THR A 333 13.57 -8.02 -6.58
N ALA A 334 13.56 -8.96 -5.63
CA ALA A 334 13.78 -10.37 -5.96
C ALA A 334 12.44 -11.09 -6.19
N SER A 335 12.15 -11.46 -7.45
CA SER A 335 10.98 -12.28 -7.82
C SER A 335 10.86 -13.61 -7.07
N ILE A 336 11.93 -14.02 -6.36
CA ILE A 336 12.10 -15.31 -5.68
C ILE A 336 11.65 -15.23 -4.20
N ALA A 337 11.45 -14.04 -3.64
CA ALA A 337 11.13 -13.84 -2.21
C ALA A 337 9.62 -13.67 -1.90
N LYS A 338 8.73 -14.02 -2.85
CA LYS A 338 7.27 -13.94 -2.66
C LYS A 338 6.52 -15.03 -3.42
N SER A 339 5.36 -15.43 -2.90
CA SER A 339 4.39 -16.28 -3.62
C SER A 339 3.63 -15.49 -4.67
N PHE A 340 2.89 -16.16 -5.54
CA PHE A 340 1.76 -15.50 -6.21
C PHE A 340 0.68 -15.13 -5.17
N SER A 341 -0.04 -14.04 -5.43
CA SER A 341 -1.21 -13.67 -4.63
C SER A 341 -2.37 -14.62 -4.91
N ALA A 342 -3.12 -14.99 -3.87
CA ALA A 342 -4.31 -15.82 -4.02
C ALA A 342 -5.45 -15.30 -3.14
N ALA A 343 -6.67 -15.57 -3.57
CA ALA A 343 -7.87 -15.37 -2.77
C ALA A 343 -8.38 -16.71 -2.21
N PRO A 344 -8.95 -16.74 -0.99
CA PRO A 344 -9.68 -17.88 -0.47
C PRO A 344 -10.84 -18.30 -1.40
N ILE A 345 -11.10 -19.60 -1.50
CA ILE A 345 -12.32 -20.15 -2.11
C ILE A 345 -13.14 -20.78 -0.99
N GLY A 346 -14.25 -20.14 -0.63
CA GLY A 346 -14.88 -20.37 0.67
C GLY A 346 -13.89 -20.03 1.78
N SER A 347 -13.71 -20.95 2.73
CA SER A 347 -12.78 -20.76 3.85
C SER A 347 -11.37 -21.31 3.59
N ILE A 348 -11.02 -21.72 2.36
CA ILE A 348 -9.71 -22.34 2.07
C ILE A 348 -8.85 -21.41 1.22
N LEU A 349 -7.70 -20.99 1.76
CA LEU A 349 -6.64 -20.29 1.03
C LEU A 349 -5.60 -21.29 0.53
N LYS A 350 -5.21 -21.18 -0.75
CA LYS A 350 -4.12 -21.97 -1.35
C LYS A 350 -3.09 -21.05 -1.95
N LEU A 351 -1.86 -21.11 -1.45
CA LEU A 351 -0.72 -20.33 -1.94
C LEU A 351 0.31 -21.26 -2.60
N ASP A 352 0.80 -20.85 -3.77
CA ASP A 352 1.97 -21.46 -4.39
C ASP A 352 3.23 -20.87 -3.77
N VAL A 353 3.95 -21.69 -3.00
CA VAL A 353 5.15 -21.29 -2.24
C VAL A 353 6.39 -22.02 -2.76
N THR A 354 6.37 -22.47 -4.02
CA THR A 354 7.45 -23.25 -4.64
C THR A 354 8.79 -22.52 -4.55
N ASP A 355 8.86 -21.28 -5.02
CA ASP A 355 10.12 -20.51 -5.05
C ASP A 355 10.62 -20.17 -3.65
N LEU A 356 9.70 -19.83 -2.74
CA LEU A 356 10.00 -19.57 -1.33
C LEU A 356 10.61 -20.81 -0.66
N LEU A 357 10.03 -21.99 -0.88
CA LEU A 357 10.55 -23.24 -0.31
C LEU A 357 11.85 -23.69 -0.96
N GLN A 358 12.01 -23.50 -2.27
CA GLN A 358 13.28 -23.78 -2.93
C GLN A 358 14.41 -22.99 -2.27
N SER A 359 14.19 -21.70 -1.98
CA SER A 359 15.17 -20.84 -1.32
C SER A 359 15.50 -21.33 0.10
N LEU A 360 14.49 -21.76 0.88
CA LEU A 360 14.69 -22.27 2.24
C LEU A 360 15.41 -23.63 2.29
N ILE A 361 15.06 -24.57 1.40
CA ILE A 361 15.61 -25.95 1.39
C ILE A 361 17.06 -25.96 0.90
N SER A 362 17.40 -25.12 -0.07
CA SER A 362 18.78 -25.02 -0.58
C SER A 362 19.75 -24.38 0.41
N GLU A 363 19.29 -23.89 1.58
CA GLU A 363 20.10 -23.22 2.62
C GLU A 363 21.10 -22.23 2.00
N ARG A 364 20.63 -21.41 1.06
CA ARG A 364 21.51 -20.58 0.23
C ARG A 364 22.38 -19.71 1.14
N GLU A 365 23.69 -19.90 1.10
CA GLU A 365 24.63 -18.98 1.74
C GLU A 365 24.61 -17.68 0.94
N VAL A 366 24.10 -16.62 1.54
CA VAL A 366 24.21 -15.26 1.03
C VAL A 366 25.16 -14.55 1.98
N GLU A 367 26.32 -14.10 1.48
CA GLU A 367 27.30 -13.32 2.25
C GLU A 367 27.72 -13.98 3.60
N ASP A 368 28.14 -15.25 3.56
CA ASP A 368 28.58 -16.03 4.75
C ASP A 368 27.50 -16.22 5.85
N LYS A 369 26.22 -16.01 5.54
CA LYS A 369 25.09 -16.29 6.44
C LYS A 369 24.21 -17.41 5.88
N THR A 370 23.96 -18.44 6.68
CA THR A 370 23.00 -19.50 6.38
C THR A 370 21.58 -18.93 6.50
N ILE A 371 20.74 -19.08 5.49
CA ILE A 371 19.31 -18.77 5.60
C ILE A 371 18.69 -19.76 6.59
N VAL A 372 18.34 -19.26 7.78
CA VAL A 372 17.61 -20.03 8.79
C VAL A 372 16.16 -20.16 8.34
N ASN A 373 15.52 -21.31 8.56
CA ASN A 373 14.07 -21.44 8.35
C ASN A 373 13.30 -20.56 9.34
N LEU A 374 13.00 -19.33 8.93
CA LEU A 374 12.25 -18.34 9.69
C LEU A 374 10.73 -18.45 9.45
N GLY A 375 10.32 -19.11 8.36
CA GLY A 375 8.91 -19.28 7.98
C GLY A 375 8.49 -18.32 6.86
N PHE A 376 7.18 -18.22 6.63
CA PHE A 376 6.58 -17.33 5.65
C PHE A 376 5.81 -16.22 6.34
N LYS A 377 6.01 -14.98 5.91
CA LYS A 377 5.20 -13.83 6.32
C LYS A 377 3.97 -13.75 5.42
N LEU A 378 2.78 -13.83 5.98
CA LEU A 378 1.52 -13.64 5.27
C LEU A 378 1.05 -12.20 5.43
N LYS A 379 0.67 -11.59 4.30
CA LYS A 379 0.05 -10.27 4.28
C LYS A 379 -1.15 -10.25 3.35
N MET A 380 -2.11 -9.41 3.72
CA MET A 380 -3.19 -9.00 2.84
C MET A 380 -2.67 -7.87 1.96
N ILE A 381 -2.77 -8.04 0.64
CA ILE A 381 -2.32 -7.06 -0.36
C ILE A 381 -3.47 -6.29 -0.98
N ASN A 382 -4.70 -6.83 -0.90
CA ASN A 382 -5.90 -6.20 -1.39
C ASN A 382 -7.13 -6.78 -0.67
N SER A 383 -8.17 -5.97 -0.50
CA SER A 383 -9.44 -6.30 0.12
C SER A 383 -10.53 -5.34 -0.35
N GLY A 384 -11.80 -5.68 -0.09
CA GLY A 384 -12.92 -4.79 -0.39
C GLY A 384 -12.92 -3.51 0.45
N SER A 385 -12.43 -3.60 1.68
CA SER A 385 -12.24 -2.50 2.62
C SER A 385 -10.87 -2.60 3.30
N VAL A 386 -10.22 -1.47 3.56
CA VAL A 386 -8.94 -1.45 4.29
C VAL A 386 -9.09 -1.96 5.74
N PHE A 387 -10.31 -1.96 6.27
CA PHE A 387 -10.67 -2.47 7.59
C PHE A 387 -10.87 -3.99 7.62
N ASP A 388 -10.87 -4.64 6.47
CA ASP A 388 -11.04 -6.09 6.40
C ASP A 388 -9.84 -6.80 7.04
N TYR A 389 -10.14 -7.82 7.83
CA TYR A 389 -9.17 -8.77 8.36
C TYR A 389 -9.70 -10.19 8.24
N ALA A 390 -8.77 -11.14 8.13
CA ALA A 390 -9.07 -12.57 8.11
C ALA A 390 -8.41 -13.27 9.30
N ALA A 391 -9.20 -14.10 9.98
CA ALA A 391 -8.73 -15.03 10.99
C ALA A 391 -8.33 -16.35 10.34
N ILE A 392 -7.18 -16.87 10.75
CA ILE A 392 -6.64 -18.17 10.36
C ILE A 392 -6.70 -19.07 11.60
N ARG A 393 -7.25 -20.27 11.44
CA ARG A 393 -7.24 -21.27 12.50
C ARG A 393 -5.85 -21.83 12.69
N SER A 394 -5.36 -21.74 13.92
CA SER A 394 -4.04 -22.25 14.31
C SER A 394 -4.09 -23.70 14.83
N ASP A 395 -5.29 -24.25 15.06
CA ASP A 395 -5.49 -25.52 15.76
C ASP A 395 -5.53 -26.75 14.83
N SER A 396 -4.72 -27.75 15.18
CA SER A 396 -4.47 -28.96 14.38
C SER A 396 -5.51 -30.07 14.57
N SER A 397 -6.72 -29.81 15.09
CA SER A 397 -7.60 -30.88 15.59
C SER A 397 -8.90 -31.13 14.79
N ALA A 398 -9.20 -30.37 13.74
CA ALA A 398 -10.44 -30.49 12.97
C ALA A 398 -10.25 -30.41 11.44
N LEU A 399 -11.31 -30.72 10.67
CA LEU A 399 -11.42 -30.42 9.22
C LEU A 399 -10.93 -29.00 8.95
N GLY A 400 -9.90 -28.86 8.11
CA GLY A 400 -9.26 -27.56 7.85
C GLY A 400 -7.90 -27.36 8.53
N GLN A 401 -7.17 -28.41 8.91
CA GLN A 401 -5.77 -28.28 9.34
C GLN A 401 -4.93 -27.57 8.26
N PRO A 402 -4.03 -26.65 8.66
CA PRO A 402 -2.98 -26.16 7.78
C PRO A 402 -2.18 -27.31 7.18
N LEU A 403 -1.85 -27.21 5.90
CA LEU A 403 -1.10 -28.25 5.18
C LEU A 403 -0.07 -27.62 4.26
N LEU A 404 1.17 -28.11 4.34
CA LEU A 404 2.21 -27.83 3.36
C LEU A 404 2.48 -29.11 2.58
N GLU A 405 2.26 -29.09 1.26
CA GLU A 405 2.58 -30.19 0.35
C GLU A 405 3.76 -29.79 -0.53
N ILE A 406 4.77 -30.66 -0.63
CA ILE A 406 6.00 -30.41 -1.39
C ILE A 406 6.24 -31.59 -2.33
N TYR A 407 6.37 -31.27 -3.61
CA TYR A 407 6.82 -32.16 -4.66
C TYR A 407 8.27 -31.80 -4.98
N TYR A 408 9.18 -32.74 -4.80
CA TYR A 408 10.59 -32.51 -5.06
C TYR A 408 11.24 -33.68 -5.79
N GLU A 409 12.35 -33.38 -6.46
CA GLU A 409 13.17 -34.34 -7.18
C GLU A 409 14.57 -34.33 -6.58
N ILE A 410 15.20 -35.49 -6.50
CA ILE A 410 16.60 -35.63 -6.07
C ILE A 410 17.43 -35.85 -7.33
N PRO A 411 18.35 -34.93 -7.68
CA PRO A 411 19.23 -35.04 -8.83
C PRO A 411 20.17 -36.24 -8.79
#